data_AF-A0A6B3FJP8-F1
#
_entry.id   AF-A0A6B3FJP8-F1
#
_cell.length_a   1.000
_cell.length_b   1.000
_cell.length_c   1.000
_cell.angle_alpha   90.00
_cell.angle_beta   90.00
_cell.angle_gamma   90.00
#
_symmetry.space_group_name_H-M   'P 1'
#
loop_
_entity.id
_entity.type
_entity.pdbx_description
1 polymer ?
#
loop_
_entity_poly.entity_id
_entity_poly.type
_entity_poly.pdbx_seq_one_letter_code
_entity_poly.pdbx_strand_id
1 'polypeptide(L)' 'MTEAAEFHQIYKLGVVPIPTNRPMVRADQSDLIYRTEVAKFAAVVDDIAEKHEKGQPILVGTTSVEKSEYLSQQLSKR' A
#
# COMPACT_ATOMS: atom_id res chain seq x y z
N MET A 1 2.47 -20.48 -0.97
CA MET A 1 2.01 -20.11 0.38
C MET A 1 3.24 -19.75 1.17
N THR A 2 3.39 -18.50 1.62
CA THR A 2 4.67 -17.99 2.15
C THR A 2 4.94 -18.53 3.56
N GLU A 3 4.06 -18.25 4.52
CA GLU A 3 4.27 -18.63 5.92
C GLU A 3 3.79 -20.05 6.27
N ALA A 4 3.34 -20.83 5.28
CA ALA A 4 2.78 -22.16 5.53
C ALA A 4 3.80 -23.13 6.15
N ALA A 5 5.08 -23.00 5.78
CA ALA A 5 6.15 -23.82 6.36
C ALA A 5 6.35 -23.48 7.85
N GLU A 6 6.34 -22.19 8.20
CA GLU A 6 6.48 -21.72 9.58
C GLU A 6 5.30 -22.16 10.45
N PHE A 7 4.07 -21.98 9.96
CA PHE A 7 2.86 -22.44 10.65
C PHE A 7 2.88 -23.94 10.96
N HIS A 8 3.38 -24.75 10.02
CA HIS A 8 3.50 -26.18 10.24
C HIS A 8 4.63 -26.53 11.22
N GLN A 9 5.79 -25.90 11.08
CA GLN A 9 6.95 -26.23 11.92
C GLN A 9 6.72 -25.87 13.38
N ILE A 10 6.24 -24.66 13.66
CA ILE A 10 6.08 -24.13 15.02
C ILE A 10 4.76 -24.63 15.64
N TYR A 11 3.66 -24.59 14.87
CA TYR A 11 2.32 -24.78 15.43
C TYR A 11 1.60 -26.04 14.94
N LYS A 12 2.22 -26.81 14.03
CA LYS A 12 1.59 -28.00 13.40
C LYS A 12 0.28 -27.68 12.67
N LEU A 13 0.13 -26.43 12.21
CA LEU A 13 -1.04 -25.99 11.47
C LEU A 13 -0.82 -26.14 9.96
N GLY A 14 -1.85 -26.65 9.26
CA GLY A 14 -1.92 -26.64 7.81
C GLY A 14 -2.55 -25.33 7.30
N VAL A 15 -2.11 -24.87 6.13
CA VAL A 15 -2.70 -23.70 5.44
C VAL A 15 -3.40 -24.20 4.19
N VAL A 16 -4.67 -23.83 4.01
CA VAL A 16 -5.46 -24.18 2.82
C VAL A 16 -5.96 -22.88 2.18
N PRO A 17 -5.53 -22.56 0.95
CA PRO A 17 -6.00 -21.38 0.24
C PRO A 17 -7.42 -21.65 -0.28
N ILE A 18 -8.40 -20.91 0.24
CA ILE A 18 -9.79 -20.99 -0.21
C ILE A 18 -9.98 -20.07 -1.42
N PRO A 19 -10.61 -20.53 -2.52
CA PRO A 19 -10.88 -19.68 -3.68
C PRO A 19 -11.82 -18.53 -3.31
N THR A 20 -11.67 -17.39 -4.00
CA THR A 20 -12.54 -16.24 -3.81
C THR A 20 -13.90 -16.48 -4.45
N ASN A 21 -14.96 -15.89 -3.87
CA ASN A 21 -16.33 -15.99 -4.42
C ASN A 21 -16.48 -15.29 -5.79
N ARG A 22 -15.62 -14.31 -6.09
CA ARG A 22 -15.58 -13.59 -7.37
C ARG A 22 -14.15 -13.59 -7.93
N PRO A 23 -13.98 -13.50 -9.26
CA PRO A 23 -12.66 -13.32 -9.86
C PRO A 23 -11.95 -12.07 -9.30
N MET A 24 -10.66 -12.19 -9.02
CA MET A 24 -9.84 -11.08 -8.58
C MET A 24 -9.51 -10.20 -9.79
N VAL A 25 -9.92 -8.92 -9.75
CA VAL A 25 -9.73 -7.95 -10.85
C VAL A 25 -8.90 -6.73 -10.43
N ARG A 26 -8.27 -6.77 -9.25
CA ARG A 26 -7.43 -5.67 -8.75
C ARG A 26 -6.17 -5.59 -9.62
N ALA A 27 -5.89 -4.40 -10.14
CA ALA A 27 -4.66 -4.13 -10.88
C ALA A 27 -3.54 -3.75 -9.90
N ASP A 28 -2.67 -4.72 -9.62
CA ASP A 28 -1.47 -4.50 -8.80
C ASP A 28 -0.36 -3.93 -9.70
N GLN A 29 -0.04 -2.65 -9.51
CA GLN A 29 0.98 -1.94 -10.26
C GLN A 29 2.38 -2.25 -9.73
N SER A 30 3.41 -2.14 -10.58
CA SER A 30 4.80 -2.26 -10.16
C SER A 30 5.25 -1.09 -9.28
N ASP A 31 6.28 -1.33 -8.46
CA ASP A 31 6.82 -0.31 -7.57
C ASP A 31 7.47 0.85 -8.33
N LEU A 32 7.28 2.07 -7.82
CA LEU A 32 7.97 3.26 -8.27
C LEU A 32 9.05 3.64 -7.25
N ILE A 33 10.32 3.52 -7.64
CA ILE A 33 11.47 3.75 -6.77
C ILE A 33 12.10 5.10 -7.10
N TYR A 34 12.24 5.96 -6.09
CA TYR A 34 12.81 7.30 -6.22
C TYR A 34 14.13 7.40 -5.47
N ARG A 35 15.04 8.23 -6.00
CA ARG A 35 16.37 8.46 -5.41
C ARG A 35 16.31 9.14 -4.04
N THR A 36 15.38 10.06 -3.83
CA THR A 36 15.25 10.82 -2.59
C THR A 36 13.85 10.68 -2.01
N GLU A 37 13.75 10.78 -0.69
CA GLU A 37 12.46 10.73 0.00
C GLU A 37 11.56 11.92 -0.36
N VAL A 38 12.14 13.11 -0.57
CA VAL A 38 11.40 14.30 -1.01
C VAL A 38 10.77 14.07 -2.39
N ALA A 39 11.52 13.51 -3.35
CA ALA A 39 10.98 13.22 -4.68
C ALA A 39 9.86 12.16 -4.63
N LYS A 40 10.04 11.13 -3.80
CA LYS A 40 9.01 10.11 -3.54
C LYS A 40 7.73 10.76 -3.02
N PHE A 41 7.81 11.59 -1.97
CA PHE A 41 6.63 12.19 -1.36
C PHE A 41 5.95 13.22 -2.27
N ALA A 42 6.71 14.01 -3.03
CA ALA A 42 6.14 14.90 -4.04
C ALA A 42 5.33 14.09 -5.06
N ALA A 43 5.89 13.02 -5.62
CA ALA A 43 5.17 12.16 -6.56
C ALA A 43 3.91 11.50 -5.96
N VAL A 44 3.98 11.08 -4.69
CA VAL A 44 2.83 10.51 -3.98
C VAL A 44 1.72 11.55 -3.78
N VAL A 45 2.05 12.77 -3.37
CA VAL A 45 1.08 13.86 -3.18
C VAL A 45 0.41 14.23 -4.50
N ASP A 46 1.17 14.25 -5.59
CA ASP A 46 0.67 14.53 -6.93
C ASP A 46 -0.34 13.47 -7.39
N ASP A 47 0.00 12.20 -7.23
CA ASP A 47 -0.87 11.07 -7.57
C ASP A 47 -2.16 11.03 -6.71
N ILE A 48 -2.05 11.36 -5.42
CA ILE A 48 -3.21 11.45 -4.52
C ILE A 48 -4.15 12.58 -4.98
N ALA A 49 -3.61 13.77 -5.26
CA ALA A 49 -4.41 14.92 -5.69
C ALA A 49 -5.17 14.60 -6.99
N GLU A 50 -4.51 14.03 -7.98
CA GLU A 50 -5.13 13.65 -9.25
C GLU A 50 -6.26 12.62 -9.06
N LYS A 51 -6.05 11.60 -8.24
CA LYS A 51 -7.07 10.57 -7.96
C LYS A 51 -8.23 11.12 -7.15
N HIS A 52 -7.95 12.01 -6.19
CA HIS A 52 -8.96 12.64 -5.37
C HIS A 52 -9.85 13.57 -6.21
N GLU A 53 -9.27 14.37 -7.11
CA GLU A 53 -10.02 15.20 -8.07
C GLU A 53 -10.95 14.37 -8.96
N LYS A 54 -10.53 13.15 -9.32
CA LYS A 54 -11.35 12.19 -10.08
C LYS A 54 -12.40 11.46 -9.24
N GLY A 55 -12.45 11.69 -7.93
CA GLY A 55 -13.39 11.06 -7.00
C GLY A 55 -13.05 9.61 -6.62
N GLN A 56 -11.83 9.15 -6.91
CA GLN A 56 -11.38 7.81 -6.53
C GLN A 56 -10.99 7.78 -5.04
N PRO A 57 -11.48 6.83 -4.23
CA PRO A 57 -11.04 6.67 -2.84
C PRO A 57 -9.59 6.15 -2.78
N ILE A 58 -8.79 6.72 -1.89
CA ILE A 58 -7.37 6.38 -1.73
C ILE A 58 -7.08 5.96 -0.28
N LEU A 59 -6.30 4.88 -0.11
CA LEU A 59 -5.72 4.48 1.16
C LEU A 59 -4.20 4.57 1.05
N VAL A 60 -3.57 5.33 1.95
CA VAL A 60 -2.11 5.51 1.98
C VAL A 60 -1.55 4.87 3.24
N GLY A 61 -0.63 3.93 3.07
CA GLY A 61 0.10 3.28 4.17
C GLY A 61 1.47 3.92 4.37
N THR A 62 1.80 4.29 5.61
CA THR A 62 3.14 4.73 6.02
C THR A 62 3.71 3.74 7.04
N THR A 63 5.03 3.79 7.26
CA THR A 63 5.72 2.93 8.22
C THR A 63 5.87 3.56 9.61
N SER A 64 5.54 4.85 9.77
CA SER A 64 5.65 5.57 11.03
C SER A 64 4.67 6.74 11.11
N VAL A 65 4.28 7.11 12.34
CA VAL A 65 3.40 8.25 12.61
C VAL A 65 4.00 9.56 12.08
N GLU A 66 5.31 9.77 12.27
CA GLU A 66 6.02 10.95 11.77
C GLU A 66 5.86 11.13 10.25
N LYS A 67 5.93 10.03 9.48
CA LYS A 67 5.75 10.08 8.03
C LYS A 67 4.30 10.36 7.63
N SER A 68 3.34 9.88 8.42
CA SER A 68 1.93 10.25 8.24
C SER A 68 1.69 11.73 8.44
N GLU A 69 2.26 12.31 9.51
CA GLU A 69 2.16 13.74 9.79
C GLU A 69 2.85 14.58 8.70
N TYR A 70 4.04 14.16 8.26
CA TYR A 70 4.73 14.81 7.15
C TYR A 70 3.88 14.81 5.87
N LEU A 71 3.32 13.66 5.49
CA LEU A 71 2.45 13.55 4.32
C LEU A 71 1.20 14.42 4.45
N SER A 72 0.56 14.41 5.62
CA SER A 72 -0.61 15.24 5.93
C SER A 72 -0.33 16.74 5.71
N GLN A 73 0.84 17.20 6.16
CA GLN A 73 1.28 18.59 5.94
C GLN A 73 1.53 18.91 4.47
N GLN A 74 2.06 17.98 3.67
CA GLN A 74 2.26 18.19 2.24
C GLN A 74 0.94 18.23 1.49
N LEU A 75 0.00 17.35 1.83
CA LEU A 75 -1.35 17.33 1.26
C LEU A 75 -2.12 18.61 1.58
N SER A 76 -2.01 19.12 2.80
CA SER A 76 -2.67 20.37 3.22
C SER A 76 -2.13 21.63 2.52
N LYS A 77 -0.97 21.54 1.88
CA LYS A 77 -0.36 22.65 1.11
C LYS A 77 -0.75 22.64 -0.37
N ARG A 78 -1.42 21.59 -0.83
CA ARG A 78 -2.02 21.53 -2.17
C ARG A 78 -3.48 21.95 -2.13
#